data_AF-A0A142EP00-F1
#
_entry.id   AF-A0A142EP00-F1
#
_cell.length_a   1.000
_cell.length_b   1.000
_cell.length_c   1.000
_cell.angle_alpha   90.00
_cell.angle_beta   90.00
_cell.angle_gamma   90.00
#
_symmetry.space_group_name_H-M   'P 1'
#
loop_
_entity.id
_entity.type
_entity.pdbx_description
1 polymer ?
#
loop_
_entity_poly.entity_id
_entity_poly.type
_entity_poly.pdbx_seq_one_letter_code
_entity_poly.pdbx_strand_id
1 'polypeptide(L)'
;MRKFWMFLALFGGLSLTSLAQESSENEGVTEDELKKYAAMEVKTSEFVESKTDELRKMILENEIFKGGARYNEIKAAWGDEAKMTEANVTDEEKAAYQAVQDFQSSLTDVVKEFKTNLIMDEEVLGAGTYNKVLSATKEDPALKEKLDQLISELKAANKEDGDGQ
;
A
#
# COMPACT_ATOMS: atom_id res chain seq x y z
N MET A 1 63.02 5.40 41.83
CA MET A 1 61.75 4.86 41.28
C MET A 1 60.65 5.88 41.47
N ARG A 2 60.06 6.33 40.35
CA ARG A 2 58.70 6.89 40.13
C ARG A 2 58.14 7.87 41.18
N LYS A 3 58.20 9.20 40.97
CA LYS A 3 57.27 10.05 40.17
C LYS A 3 55.80 9.89 40.59
N PHE A 4 54.98 10.91 40.84
CA PHE A 4 55.08 12.35 41.12
C PHE A 4 53.61 12.72 41.41
N TRP A 5 53.32 13.41 42.52
CA TRP A 5 52.27 14.44 42.72
C TRP A 5 50.77 14.07 42.53
N MET A 6 49.88 14.26 43.53
CA MET A 6 49.24 15.53 43.99
C MET A 6 48.59 16.31 42.83
N PHE A 7 47.35 16.82 42.82
CA PHE A 7 46.25 17.12 43.76
C PHE A 7 45.00 17.25 42.85
N LEU A 8 43.84 16.67 43.17
CA LEU A 8 42.66 17.32 43.78
C LEU A 8 41.83 18.25 42.88
N ALA A 9 40.52 18.07 43.04
CA ALA A 9 39.42 19.02 42.77
C ALA A 9 39.00 19.18 41.30
N LEU A 10 37.73 19.36 40.96
CA LEU A 10 36.44 19.28 41.64
C LEU A 10 35.44 19.65 40.53
N PHE A 11 34.32 18.92 40.45
CA PHE A 11 33.04 19.34 39.84
C PHE A 11 32.90 19.53 38.32
N GLY A 12 31.82 18.92 37.83
CA GLY A 12 30.77 19.70 37.17
C GLY A 12 30.66 19.51 35.67
N GLY A 13 29.65 18.76 35.24
CA GLY A 13 29.17 18.84 33.86
C GLY A 13 28.68 17.51 33.31
N LEU A 14 27.45 17.15 33.67
CA LEU A 14 26.57 16.45 32.75
C LEU A 14 26.60 17.20 31.41
N SER A 15 27.26 16.62 30.42
CA SER A 15 27.02 16.95 29.03
C SER A 15 26.65 15.65 28.37
N LEU A 16 25.34 15.43 28.27
CA LEU A 16 24.74 14.62 27.22
C LEU A 16 25.37 15.13 25.93
N THR A 17 26.40 14.43 25.44
CA THR A 17 26.94 14.70 24.12
C THR A 17 25.83 14.41 23.15
N SER A 18 25.32 15.50 22.59
CA SER A 18 24.35 15.56 21.52
C SER A 18 24.62 14.47 20.49
N LEU A 19 23.65 13.59 20.28
CA LEU A 19 23.44 12.92 19.00
C LEU A 19 22.98 13.96 17.98
N ALA A 20 23.87 14.93 17.71
CA ALA A 20 23.83 15.80 16.55
C ALA A 20 25.08 15.44 15.76
N GLN A 21 25.11 14.20 15.29
CA GLN A 21 26.03 13.83 14.23
C GLN A 21 25.47 14.46 12.97
N GLU A 22 25.85 15.72 12.73
CA GLU A 22 26.02 16.23 11.38
C GLU A 22 26.98 15.27 10.68
N SER A 23 26.41 14.32 9.96
CA SER A 23 27.16 13.47 9.05
C SER A 23 26.48 13.52 7.69
N SER A 24 27.23 14.08 6.75
CA SER A 24 27.17 13.96 5.30
C SER A 24 26.07 14.73 4.54
N GLU A 25 26.55 15.56 3.60
CA GLU A 25 25.92 15.85 2.31
C GLU A 25 25.74 14.56 1.47
N ASN A 26 25.15 13.53 2.06
CA ASN A 26 24.28 12.59 1.35
C ASN A 26 22.91 13.19 1.59
N GLU A 27 22.21 13.69 0.56
CA GLU A 27 20.79 14.01 0.72
C GLU A 27 20.05 12.67 0.93
N GLY A 28 20.09 12.17 2.16
CA GLY A 28 19.30 11.02 2.60
C GLY A 28 17.82 11.28 2.31
N VAL A 29 17.02 10.23 2.40
CA VAL A 29 15.57 10.39 2.28
C VAL A 29 15.08 11.31 3.39
N THR A 30 14.46 12.42 3.01
CA THR A 30 13.88 13.39 3.93
C THR A 30 12.58 12.85 4.52
N GLU A 31 12.15 13.44 5.65
CA GLU A 31 10.89 13.06 6.26
C GLU A 31 9.68 13.35 5.37
N ASP A 32 9.70 14.45 4.63
CA ASP A 32 8.63 14.82 3.70
C ASP A 32 8.56 13.85 2.52
N GLU A 33 9.70 13.42 1.98
CA GLU A 33 9.77 12.39 0.93
C GLU A 33 9.20 11.03 1.42
N LEU A 34 9.53 10.63 2.66
CA LEU A 34 8.94 9.43 3.29
C LEU A 34 7.42 9.55 3.45
N LYS A 35 6.93 10.70 3.93
CA LYS A 35 5.49 10.94 4.12
C LYS A 35 4.73 10.92 2.80
N LYS A 36 5.26 11.56 1.76
CA LYS A 36 4.69 11.52 0.40
C LYS A 36 4.64 10.09 -0.15
N TYR A 37 5.72 9.33 0.01
CA TYR A 37 5.75 7.93 -0.41
C TYR A 37 4.70 7.11 0.36
N ALA A 38 4.63 7.25 1.68
CA ALA A 38 3.65 6.56 2.51
C ALA A 38 2.21 6.92 2.08
N ALA A 39 1.91 8.20 1.87
CA ALA A 39 0.61 8.66 1.42
C ALA A 39 0.22 8.09 0.04
N MET A 40 1.17 7.99 -0.90
CA MET A 40 0.95 7.34 -2.20
C MET A 40 0.60 5.85 -2.06
N GLU A 41 1.30 5.12 -1.18
CA GLU A 41 0.99 3.70 -0.89
C GLU A 41 -0.39 3.54 -0.23
N VAL A 42 -0.78 4.46 0.66
CA VAL A 42 -2.13 4.46 1.26
C VAL A 42 -3.19 4.71 0.20
N LYS A 43 -3.04 5.73 -0.65
CA LYS A 43 -3.96 6.00 -1.77
C LYS A 43 -4.10 4.81 -2.73
N THR A 44 -2.99 4.13 -3.00
CA THR A 44 -2.99 2.90 -3.81
C THR A 44 -3.78 1.78 -3.12
N SER A 45 -3.61 1.61 -1.80
CA SER A 45 -4.37 0.64 -1.00
C SER A 45 -5.88 0.93 -1.03
N GLU A 46 -6.27 2.18 -0.83
CA GLU A 46 -7.67 2.62 -0.88
C GLU A 46 -8.29 2.37 -2.26
N PHE A 47 -7.53 2.62 -3.33
CA PHE A 47 -7.98 2.34 -4.68
C PHE A 47 -8.20 0.83 -4.90
N VAL A 48 -7.29 -0.03 -4.42
CA VAL A 48 -7.45 -1.50 -4.46
C VAL A 48 -8.68 -1.95 -3.68
N GLU A 49 -8.91 -1.38 -2.49
CA GLU A 49 -10.10 -1.66 -1.67
C GLU A 49 -11.37 -1.26 -2.43
N SER A 50 -11.40 -0.07 -3.03
CA SER A 50 -12.56 0.40 -3.83
C SER A 50 -12.87 -0.51 -5.02
N LYS A 51 -11.84 -1.02 -5.71
CA LYS A 51 -12.00 -1.93 -6.85
C LYS A 51 -12.40 -3.35 -6.41
N THR A 52 -11.96 -3.76 -5.23
CA THR A 52 -12.41 -5.02 -4.61
C THR A 52 -13.89 -4.93 -4.25
N ASP A 53 -14.35 -3.79 -3.73
CA ASP A 53 -15.76 -3.55 -3.46
C ASP A 53 -16.60 -3.46 -4.74
N GLU A 54 -16.08 -2.83 -5.79
CA GLU A 54 -16.72 -2.82 -7.11
C GLU A 54 -16.91 -4.24 -7.64
N LEU A 55 -15.87 -5.07 -7.60
CA LEU A 55 -15.96 -6.49 -7.95
C LEU A 55 -17.00 -7.22 -7.10
N ARG A 56 -17.03 -6.96 -5.78
CA ARG A 56 -18.00 -7.56 -4.87
C ARG A 56 -19.43 -7.19 -5.28
N LYS A 57 -19.68 -5.92 -5.61
CA LYS A 57 -20.99 -5.43 -6.06
C LYS A 57 -21.40 -6.02 -7.41
N MET A 58 -20.46 -6.13 -8.37
CA MET A 58 -20.69 -6.80 -9.66
C MET A 58 -21.15 -8.26 -9.51
N ILE A 59 -20.91 -8.89 -8.36
CA ILE A 59 -21.35 -10.26 -8.06
C ILE A 59 -22.63 -10.25 -7.21
N LEU A 60 -22.63 -9.52 -6.10
CA LEU A 60 -23.70 -9.61 -5.09
C LEU A 60 -24.95 -8.80 -5.45
N GLU A 61 -24.77 -7.66 -6.13
CA GLU A 61 -25.85 -6.73 -6.48
C GLU A 61 -26.29 -6.89 -7.94
N ASN A 62 -25.71 -7.85 -8.66
CA ASN A 62 -26.03 -8.12 -10.05
C ASN A 62 -27.41 -8.77 -10.18
N GLU A 63 -28.31 -8.13 -10.92
CA GLU A 63 -29.70 -8.59 -11.11
C GLU A 63 -29.82 -9.93 -11.85
N ILE A 64 -28.77 -10.33 -12.58
CA ILE A 64 -28.70 -11.61 -13.30
C ILE A 64 -28.36 -12.74 -12.32
N PHE A 65 -27.29 -12.59 -11.53
CA PHE A 65 -26.91 -13.61 -10.55
C PHE A 65 -27.84 -13.65 -9.33
N LYS A 66 -28.43 -12.50 -8.95
CA LYS A 66 -29.27 -12.36 -7.75
C LYS A 66 -28.55 -12.84 -6.47
N GLY A 67 -27.23 -12.62 -6.42
CA GLY A 67 -26.38 -12.93 -5.28
C GLY A 67 -25.26 -13.93 -5.58
N GLY A 68 -24.37 -14.09 -4.59
CA GLY A 68 -23.14 -14.87 -4.75
C GLY A 68 -23.33 -16.38 -4.94
N ALA A 69 -24.50 -16.93 -4.55
CA ALA A 69 -24.77 -18.36 -4.71
C ALA A 69 -24.80 -18.77 -6.19
N ARG A 70 -25.58 -18.06 -7.01
CA ARG A 70 -25.69 -18.37 -8.44
C ARG A 70 -24.39 -18.12 -9.18
N TYR A 71 -23.68 -17.04 -8.84
CA TYR A 71 -22.33 -16.79 -9.36
C TYR A 71 -21.39 -17.98 -9.09
N ASN A 72 -21.42 -18.55 -7.88
CA ASN A 72 -20.57 -19.69 -7.53
C ASN A 72 -20.98 -20.98 -8.25
N GLU A 73 -22.27 -21.20 -8.47
CA GLU A 73 -22.75 -22.32 -9.31
C GLU A 73 -22.23 -22.20 -10.75
N ILE A 74 -22.37 -21.02 -11.36
CA ILE A 74 -21.86 -20.75 -12.71
C ILE A 74 -20.35 -20.94 -12.75
N LYS A 75 -19.62 -20.38 -11.77
CA LYS A 75 -18.17 -20.55 -11.63
C LYS A 75 -17.75 -22.02 -11.55
N ALA A 76 -18.48 -22.85 -10.83
CA ALA A 76 -18.17 -24.28 -10.68
C ALA A 76 -18.41 -25.09 -11.97
N ALA A 77 -19.32 -24.62 -12.82
CA ALA A 77 -19.62 -25.22 -14.12
C ALA A 77 -18.81 -24.62 -15.28
N TRP A 78 -18.25 -23.43 -15.12
CA TRP A 78 -17.65 -22.65 -16.21
C TRP A 78 -16.58 -23.42 -16.98
N GLY A 79 -16.65 -23.37 -18.32
CA GLY A 79 -15.73 -24.07 -19.22
C GLY A 79 -16.03 -25.57 -19.42
N ASP A 80 -17.04 -26.12 -18.72
CA ASP A 80 -17.53 -27.48 -18.90
C ASP A 80 -18.97 -27.45 -19.43
N GLU A 81 -19.14 -27.70 -20.74
CA GLU A 81 -20.45 -27.60 -21.40
C GLU A 81 -21.51 -28.54 -20.79
N ALA A 82 -21.11 -29.73 -20.33
CA ALA A 82 -22.03 -30.68 -19.72
C ALA A 82 -22.55 -30.13 -18.38
N LYS A 83 -21.64 -29.60 -17.54
CA LYS A 83 -22.02 -28.97 -16.27
C LYS A 83 -22.80 -27.67 -16.44
N MET A 84 -22.44 -26.85 -17.43
CA MET A 84 -23.19 -25.62 -17.73
C MET A 84 -24.61 -25.94 -18.19
N THR A 85 -24.78 -27.01 -18.96
CA THR A 85 -26.10 -27.50 -19.37
C THR A 85 -26.89 -28.04 -18.16
N GLU A 86 -26.27 -28.88 -17.32
CA GLU A 86 -26.90 -29.43 -16.12
C GLU A 86 -27.33 -28.33 -15.13
N ALA A 87 -26.49 -27.29 -14.95
CA ALA A 87 -26.77 -26.15 -14.10
C ALA A 87 -27.71 -25.10 -14.74
N ASN A 88 -28.22 -25.37 -15.95
CA ASN A 88 -29.09 -24.48 -16.74
C ASN A 88 -28.53 -23.05 -16.85
N VAL A 89 -27.23 -22.92 -17.13
CA VAL A 89 -26.59 -21.60 -17.26
C VAL A 89 -27.09 -20.90 -18.52
N THR A 90 -27.74 -19.74 -18.36
CA THR A 90 -28.30 -18.98 -19.49
C THR A 90 -27.23 -18.19 -20.24
N ASP A 91 -27.56 -17.70 -21.43
CA ASP A 91 -26.63 -16.84 -22.18
C ASP A 91 -26.44 -15.48 -21.52
N GLU A 92 -27.47 -14.93 -20.83
CA GLU A 92 -27.29 -13.71 -20.03
C GLU A 92 -26.35 -13.95 -18.84
N GLU A 93 -26.47 -15.10 -18.18
CA GLU A 93 -25.59 -15.50 -17.08
C GLU A 93 -24.15 -15.68 -17.55
N LYS A 94 -23.93 -16.26 -18.74
CA LYS A 94 -22.60 -16.36 -19.35
C LYS A 94 -22.01 -14.99 -19.63
N ALA A 95 -22.79 -14.08 -20.22
CA ALA A 95 -22.34 -12.72 -20.51
C ALA A 95 -21.99 -11.95 -19.22
N ALA A 96 -22.84 -12.05 -18.18
CA ALA A 96 -22.58 -11.45 -16.89
C ALA A 96 -21.32 -12.02 -16.22
N TYR A 97 -21.13 -13.35 -16.29
CA TYR A 97 -19.96 -14.01 -15.71
C TYR A 97 -18.69 -13.61 -16.45
N GLN A 98 -18.73 -13.55 -17.78
CA GLN A 98 -17.61 -13.07 -18.58
C GLN A 98 -17.23 -11.64 -18.23
N ALA A 99 -18.20 -10.73 -18.05
CA ALA A 99 -17.93 -9.36 -17.63
C ALA A 99 -17.21 -9.27 -16.26
N VAL A 100 -17.57 -10.15 -15.31
CA VAL A 100 -16.85 -10.25 -14.03
C VAL A 100 -15.42 -10.76 -14.23
N GLN A 101 -15.21 -11.76 -15.08
CA GLN A 101 -13.87 -12.28 -15.41
C GLN A 101 -13.01 -11.21 -16.09
N ASP A 102 -13.58 -10.44 -17.02
CA ASP A 102 -12.88 -9.39 -17.74
C ASP A 102 -12.48 -8.26 -16.78
N PHE A 103 -13.39 -7.85 -15.88
CA PHE A 103 -13.08 -6.89 -14.84
C PHE A 103 -11.96 -7.38 -13.93
N GLN A 104 -12.06 -8.62 -13.40
CA GLN A 104 -11.03 -9.25 -12.57
C GLN A 104 -9.66 -9.26 -13.28
N SER A 105 -9.65 -9.61 -14.57
CA SER A 105 -8.42 -9.67 -15.37
C SER A 105 -7.81 -8.27 -15.56
N SER A 106 -8.65 -7.24 -15.66
CA SER A 106 -8.19 -5.85 -15.82
C SER A 106 -7.60 -5.23 -14.54
N LEU A 107 -7.95 -5.75 -13.35
CA LEU A 107 -7.62 -5.11 -12.08
C LEU A 107 -6.11 -4.85 -11.89
N THR A 108 -5.27 -5.79 -12.31
CA THR A 108 -3.81 -5.64 -12.16
C THR A 108 -3.29 -4.44 -12.96
N ASP A 109 -3.74 -4.31 -14.20
CA ASP A 109 -3.31 -3.20 -15.07
C ASP A 109 -3.88 -1.87 -14.60
N VAL A 110 -5.14 -1.85 -14.17
CA VAL A 110 -5.80 -0.65 -13.64
C VAL A 110 -5.10 -0.14 -12.37
N VAL A 111 -4.73 -1.02 -11.44
CA VAL A 111 -3.99 -0.65 -10.23
C VAL A 111 -2.57 -0.17 -10.57
N LYS A 112 -1.92 -0.83 -11.53
CA LYS A 112 -0.58 -0.44 -11.98
C LYS A 112 -0.59 0.94 -12.63
N GLU A 113 -1.56 1.22 -13.50
CA GLU A 113 -1.73 2.52 -14.14
C GLU A 113 -2.00 3.60 -13.09
N PHE A 114 -2.92 3.35 -12.16
CA PHE A 114 -3.20 4.26 -11.06
C PHE A 114 -1.95 4.60 -10.24
N LYS A 115 -1.21 3.58 -9.79
CA LYS A 115 0.02 3.78 -9.03
C LYS A 115 1.09 4.52 -9.84
N THR A 116 1.23 4.20 -11.13
CA THR A 116 2.17 4.88 -12.03
C THR A 116 1.83 6.36 -12.16
N ASN A 117 0.55 6.70 -12.31
CA ASN A 117 0.11 8.09 -12.38
C ASN A 117 0.44 8.85 -11.09
N LEU A 118 0.23 8.25 -9.92
CA LEU A 118 0.62 8.87 -8.63
C LEU A 118 2.15 9.06 -8.51
N ILE A 119 2.94 8.13 -9.03
CA ILE A 119 4.41 8.24 -9.03
C ILE A 119 4.89 9.34 -9.97
N MET A 120 4.28 9.46 -11.14
CA MET A 120 4.68 10.44 -12.17
C MET A 120 4.20 11.86 -11.87
N ASP A 121 3.22 12.02 -10.98
CA ASP A 121 2.73 13.31 -10.53
C ASP A 121 3.69 13.93 -9.49
N GLU A 122 4.33 15.04 -9.86
CA GLU A 122 5.29 15.78 -9.01
C GLU A 122 4.62 16.46 -7.80
N GLU A 123 3.32 16.76 -7.87
CA GLU A 123 2.58 17.31 -6.73
C GLU A 123 2.27 16.23 -5.68
N VAL A 124 2.10 14.98 -6.13
CA VAL A 124 1.84 13.83 -5.27
C VAL A 124 3.14 13.23 -4.72
N LEU A 125 4.04 12.80 -5.61
CA LEU A 125 5.28 12.11 -5.23
C LEU A 125 6.48 12.52 -6.09
N GLY A 126 6.34 12.43 -7.40
CA GLY A 126 7.44 12.58 -8.35
C GLY A 126 8.30 11.32 -8.48
N ALA A 127 8.71 11.00 -9.71
CA ALA A 127 9.45 9.78 -10.01
C ALA A 127 10.83 9.74 -9.34
N GLY A 128 11.46 10.91 -9.15
CA GLY A 128 12.72 11.05 -8.42
C GLY A 128 12.59 10.61 -6.97
N THR A 129 11.59 11.14 -6.26
CA THR A 129 11.29 10.78 -4.86
C THR A 129 10.98 9.29 -4.72
N TYR A 130 10.15 8.73 -5.61
CA TYR A 130 9.83 7.31 -5.61
C TYR A 130 11.10 6.44 -5.67
N ASN A 131 11.96 6.69 -6.66
CA ASN A 131 13.18 5.91 -6.86
C ASN A 131 14.17 6.07 -5.70
N LYS A 132 14.27 7.29 -5.13
CA LYS A 132 15.14 7.59 -3.99
C LYS A 132 14.70 6.81 -2.75
N VAL A 133 13.43 6.92 -2.36
CA VAL A 133 12.86 6.21 -1.19
C VAL A 133 12.93 4.69 -1.39
N LEU A 134 12.57 4.20 -2.58
CA LEU A 134 12.59 2.77 -2.90
C LEU A 134 14.01 2.19 -2.81
N SER A 135 15.03 2.93 -3.24
CA SER A 135 16.42 2.47 -3.18
C SER A 135 16.91 2.46 -1.73
N ALA A 136 16.67 3.55 -0.99
CA ALA A 136 17.10 3.66 0.40
C ALA A 136 16.47 2.60 1.31
N THR A 137 15.19 2.27 1.12
CA THR A 137 14.50 1.23 1.91
C THR A 137 14.96 -0.20 1.62
N LYS A 138 15.64 -0.44 0.49
CA LYS A 138 16.29 -1.72 0.21
C LYS A 138 17.63 -1.84 0.94
N GLU A 139 18.30 -0.72 1.15
CA GLU A 139 19.64 -0.66 1.74
C GLU A 139 19.57 -0.52 3.27
N ASP A 140 18.53 0.13 3.79
CA ASP A 140 18.33 0.35 5.23
C ASP A 140 17.00 -0.26 5.71
N PRO A 141 17.06 -1.41 6.41
CA PRO A 141 15.89 -2.04 7.03
C PRO A 141 15.18 -1.16 8.07
N ALA A 142 15.89 -0.29 8.80
CA ALA A 142 15.28 0.58 9.79
C ALA A 142 14.44 1.68 9.11
N LEU A 143 14.90 2.20 7.97
CA LEU A 143 14.13 3.11 7.14
C LEU A 143 12.87 2.44 6.58
N LYS A 144 12.99 1.18 6.16
CA LYS A 144 11.83 0.39 5.73
C LYS A 144 10.81 0.21 6.85
N GLU A 145 11.25 -0.15 8.05
CA GLU A 145 10.36 -0.29 9.21
C GLU A 145 9.63 1.02 9.53
N LYS A 146 10.35 2.15 9.50
CA LYS A 146 9.75 3.49 9.67
C LYS A 146 8.70 3.80 8.60
N LEU A 147 8.97 3.46 7.33
CA LEU A 147 8.00 3.64 6.25
C LEU A 147 6.75 2.77 6.45
N ASP A 148 6.93 1.50 6.81
CA ASP A 148 5.83 0.57 7.05
C ASP A 148 4.95 1.04 8.24
N GLN A 149 5.57 1.58 9.30
CA GLN A 149 4.86 2.21 10.42
C GLN A 149 4.04 3.43 9.96
N LEU A 150 4.64 4.36 9.21
CA LEU A 150 3.94 5.54 8.67
C LEU A 150 2.73 5.15 7.80
N ILE A 151 2.89 4.13 6.95
CA ILE A 151 1.78 3.61 6.12
C ILE A 151 0.66 3.07 7.02
N SER A 152 1.01 2.33 8.07
CA SER A 152 0.02 1.78 9.01
C SER A 152 -0.73 2.87 9.77
N GLU A 153 -0.01 3.89 10.27
CA GLU A 153 -0.60 5.02 10.98
C GLU A 153 -1.55 5.83 10.10
N LEU A 154 -1.13 6.14 8.87
CA LEU A 154 -1.97 6.85 7.91
C LEU A 154 -3.23 6.06 7.54
N LYS A 155 -3.12 4.74 7.35
CA LYS A 155 -4.29 3.88 7.12
C LYS A 155 -5.25 3.86 8.31
N ALA A 156 -4.73 3.87 9.54
CA ALA A 156 -5.56 3.90 10.74
C ALA A 156 -6.29 5.24 10.87
N ALA A 157 -5.58 6.36 10.69
CA ALA A 157 -6.16 7.70 10.72
C ALA A 157 -7.29 7.87 9.69
N ASN A 158 -7.06 7.43 8.44
CA ASN A 158 -8.09 7.54 7.39
C ASN A 158 -9.34 6.69 7.67
N LYS A 159 -9.21 5.57 8.42
CA LYS A 159 -10.36 4.75 8.84
C LYS A 159 -11.14 5.39 9.98
N GLU A 160 -10.45 5.96 10.96
CA GLU A 160 -11.10 6.69 12.06
C GLU A 160 -11.90 7.90 11.56
N ASP A 161 -11.37 8.61 10.55
CA ASP A 161 -12.09 9.72 9.91
C ASP A 161 -13.24 9.27 8.99
N GLY A 162 -13.15 8.04 8.45
CA GLY A 162 -14.17 7.45 7.56
C GLY A 162 -15.35 6.78 8.28
N ASP A 163 -15.12 6.19 9.45
CA ASP A 163 -16.16 5.53 10.27
C ASP A 163 -16.98 6.53 11.13
N GLY A 164 -16.64 7.83 11.06
CA GLY A 164 -17.32 8.93 11.75
C GLY A 164 -18.39 9.66 10.93
N GLN A 165 -18.74 9.20 9.72
CA GLN A 165 -19.77 9.79 8.84
C GLN A 165 -20.86 8.81 8.44
#